data_AF-A0A1X0KBA2-F1
#
_entry.id   AF-A0A1X0KBA2-F1
#
_cell.length_a   1.000
_cell.length_b   1.000
_cell.length_c   1.000
_cell.angle_alpha   90.00
_cell.angle_beta   90.00
_cell.angle_gamma   90.00
#
_symmetry.space_group_name_H-M   'P 1'
#
loop_
_entity.id
_entity.type
_entity.pdbx_description
1 polymer ?
#
loop_
_entity_poly.entity_id
_entity_poly.type
_entity_poly.pdbx_seq_one_letter_code
_entity_poly.pdbx_strand_id
1 'polypeptide(L)'
;MPPRRRKQGWLYAVLAVIVITVASAVAAIAAYDHYQNSDPVKIKALIGAFSDSVSRGNPQEIATLMCREEAEPYLDAAADPGGELANAPKPKFRIGDVVVHGDAASATLTFQDNQTQTMYFRKNAGKWTVCAPAKDQM
;
A
#
# COMPACT_ATOMS: atom_id res chain seq x y z
N MET A 1 18.70 25.23 -58.69
CA MET A 1 17.57 25.05 -57.72
C MET A 1 18.11 24.33 -56.49
N PRO A 2 18.01 24.92 -55.28
CA PRO A 2 18.56 24.31 -54.07
C PRO A 2 17.68 23.13 -53.60
N PRO A 3 18.25 22.10 -52.95
CA PRO A 3 17.52 20.88 -52.64
C PRO A 3 16.49 21.11 -51.52
N ARG A 4 15.19 21.10 -51.89
CA ARG A 4 14.04 21.22 -50.97
C ARG A 4 13.89 20.05 -49.98
N ARG A 5 14.55 18.91 -50.22
CA ARG A 5 14.42 17.68 -49.41
C ARG A 5 14.99 17.79 -47.98
N ARG A 6 15.90 18.73 -47.72
CA ARG A 6 16.55 18.87 -46.40
C ARG A 6 15.59 19.37 -45.31
N LYS A 7 14.59 20.18 -45.68
CA LYS A 7 13.60 20.71 -44.71
C LYS A 7 12.53 19.68 -44.32
N GLN A 8 12.15 18.79 -45.24
CA GLN A 8 11.19 17.71 -44.95
C GLN A 8 11.77 16.64 -44.03
N GLY A 9 13.02 16.21 -44.26
CA GLY A 9 13.69 15.26 -43.36
C GLY A 9 13.85 15.80 -41.94
N TRP A 10 14.12 17.11 -41.80
CA TRP A 10 14.21 17.76 -40.50
C TRP A 10 12.86 17.82 -39.77
N LEU A 11 11.76 18.12 -40.49
CA LEU A 11 10.42 18.11 -39.91
C LEU A 11 10.02 16.71 -39.40
N TYR A 12 10.29 15.64 -40.16
CA TYR A 12 10.01 14.27 -39.70
C TYR A 12 10.86 13.88 -38.50
N ALA A 13 12.12 14.30 -38.44
CA ALA A 13 12.99 14.04 -37.29
C ALA A 13 12.46 14.74 -36.03
N VAL A 14 12.06 16.02 -36.13
CA VAL A 14 11.47 16.76 -35.00
C VAL A 14 10.17 16.10 -34.54
N LEU A 15 9.31 15.69 -35.48
CA LEU A 15 8.02 15.06 -35.17
C LEU A 15 8.23 13.69 -34.51
N ALA A 16 9.19 12.90 -34.98
CA ALA A 16 9.58 11.64 -34.36
C ALA A 16 10.10 11.84 -32.92
N VAL A 17 10.94 12.85 -32.69
CA VAL A 17 11.44 13.19 -31.35
C VAL A 17 10.29 13.55 -30.40
N ILE A 18 9.34 14.38 -30.85
CA ILE A 18 8.16 14.75 -30.05
C ILE A 18 7.31 13.53 -29.71
N VAL A 19 7.06 12.64 -30.67
CA VAL A 19 6.28 11.42 -30.41
C VAL A 19 6.98 10.52 -29.40
N ILE A 20 8.30 10.35 -29.51
CA ILE A 20 9.09 9.54 -28.58
C ILE A 20 9.08 10.14 -27.17
N THR A 21 9.22 11.46 -27.02
CA THR A 21 9.20 12.12 -25.71
C THR A 21 7.82 12.09 -25.05
N VAL A 22 6.75 12.26 -25.82
CA VAL A 22 5.39 12.15 -25.30
C VAL A 22 5.09 10.71 -24.89
N ALA A 23 5.46 9.72 -25.72
CA ALA A 23 5.25 8.31 -25.41
C ALA A 23 6.01 7.86 -24.15
N SER A 24 7.25 8.31 -23.97
CA SER A 24 8.03 7.98 -22.78
C SER A 24 7.49 8.63 -21.51
N ALA A 25 7.00 9.87 -21.59
CA ALA A 25 6.34 10.53 -20.46
C ALA A 25 5.06 9.78 -20.03
N VAL A 26 4.22 9.37 -20.98
CA VAL A 26 2.99 8.60 -20.67
C VAL A 26 3.33 7.23 -20.07
N ALA A 27 4.33 6.53 -20.60
CA ALA A 27 4.78 5.24 -20.05
C ALA A 27 5.31 5.38 -18.62
N ALA A 28 6.06 6.44 -18.33
CA ALA A 28 6.57 6.71 -16.98
C ALA A 28 5.44 6.97 -15.98
N ILE A 29 4.41 7.73 -16.38
CA ILE A 29 3.23 8.00 -15.54
C ILE A 29 2.45 6.71 -15.30
N ALA A 30 2.19 5.91 -16.34
CA ALA A 30 1.46 4.65 -16.21
C ALA A 30 2.22 3.64 -15.32
N ALA A 31 3.55 3.56 -15.46
CA ALA A 31 4.39 2.73 -14.60
C ALA A 31 4.38 3.20 -13.14
N TYR A 32 4.39 4.52 -12.93
CA TYR A 32 4.30 5.12 -11.59
C TYR A 32 2.97 4.83 -10.91
N ASP A 33 1.85 5.02 -11.62
CA ASP A 33 0.51 4.70 -11.12
C ASP A 33 0.36 3.21 -10.83
N HIS A 34 0.86 2.35 -11.73
CA HIS A 34 0.85 0.90 -11.51
C HIS A 34 1.65 0.50 -10.25
N TYR A 35 2.81 1.14 -10.04
CA TYR A 35 3.64 0.91 -8.86
C TYR A 35 2.94 1.35 -7.57
N GLN A 36 2.39 2.57 -7.53
CA GLN A 36 1.66 3.10 -6.37
C GLN A 36 0.43 2.25 -6.04
N ASN A 37 -0.20 1.67 -7.05
CA ASN A 37 -1.40 0.84 -6.88
C ASN A 37 -1.10 -0.65 -6.64
N SER A 38 0.18 -1.01 -6.49
CA SER A 38 0.62 -2.38 -6.22
C SER A 38 0.23 -2.85 -4.82
N ASP A 39 -0.01 -4.15 -4.68
CA ASP A 39 -0.41 -4.76 -3.40
C ASP A 39 0.63 -4.53 -2.28
N PRO A 40 1.96 -4.62 -2.50
CA PRO A 40 2.95 -4.28 -1.49
C PRO A 40 2.84 -2.85 -0.95
N VAL A 41 2.56 -1.86 -1.81
CA VAL A 41 2.39 -0.45 -1.39
C VAL A 41 1.14 -0.31 -0.53
N LYS A 42 0.02 -0.92 -0.95
CA LYS A 42 -1.24 -0.93 -0.19
C LYS A 42 -1.10 -1.58 1.18
N ILE A 43 -0.39 -2.70 1.27
CA ILE A 43 -0.15 -3.42 2.53
C ILE A 43 0.75 -2.60 3.46
N LYS A 44 1.81 -1.96 2.94
CA LYS A 44 2.65 -1.04 3.73
C LYS A 44 1.85 0.14 4.29
N ALA A 45 0.96 0.73 3.48
CA ALA A 45 0.06 1.78 3.91
C ALA A 45 -0.92 1.28 5.00
N LEU A 46 -1.48 0.09 4.83
CA LEU A 46 -2.36 -0.55 5.82
C LEU A 46 -1.65 -0.77 7.17
N ILE A 47 -0.40 -1.27 7.17
CA ILE A 47 0.40 -1.42 8.40
C ILE A 47 0.56 -0.08 9.12
N GLY A 48 0.85 0.99 8.37
CA GLY A 48 0.96 2.34 8.92
C GLY A 48 -0.34 2.79 9.57
N ALA A 49 -1.46 2.69 8.85
CA ALA A 49 -2.79 3.07 9.33
C ALA A 49 -3.22 2.25 10.55
N PHE A 50 -2.91 0.96 10.57
CA PHE A 50 -3.18 0.07 11.69
C PHE A 50 -2.41 0.51 12.93
N SER A 51 -1.10 0.74 12.79
CA SER A 51 -0.26 1.23 13.88
C SER A 51 -0.75 2.57 14.43
N ASP A 52 -1.19 3.48 13.56
CA ASP A 52 -1.75 4.77 13.94
C ASP A 52 -3.06 4.63 14.72
N SER A 53 -3.94 3.73 14.29
CA SER A 53 -5.23 3.48 14.95
C SER A 53 -5.05 2.84 16.33
N VAL A 54 -4.11 1.90 16.45
CA VAL A 54 -3.72 1.29 17.74
C VAL A 54 -3.11 2.34 18.67
N SER A 55 -2.24 3.21 18.16
CA SER A 55 -1.63 4.30 18.94
C SER A 55 -2.68 5.28 19.48
N ARG A 56 -3.70 5.63 18.68
CA ARG A 56 -4.82 6.45 19.16
C ARG A 56 -5.71 5.71 20.15
N GLY A 57 -5.73 4.38 20.11
CA GLY A 57 -6.56 3.55 20.97
C GLY A 57 -8.05 3.66 20.64
N ASN A 58 -8.41 3.92 19.38
CA ASN A 58 -9.80 3.98 18.93
C ASN A 58 -10.24 2.59 18.41
N PRO A 59 -11.08 1.83 19.17
CA PRO A 59 -11.44 0.46 18.79
C PRO A 59 -12.20 0.40 17.45
N GLN A 60 -13.03 1.40 17.16
CA GLN A 60 -13.78 1.46 15.91
C GLN A 60 -12.83 1.59 14.71
N GLU A 61 -11.84 2.48 14.79
CA GLU A 61 -10.84 2.65 13.71
C GLU A 61 -10.02 1.37 13.51
N ILE A 62 -9.58 0.75 14.60
CA ILE A 62 -8.83 -0.51 14.56
C ILE A 62 -9.65 -1.60 13.85
N ALA A 63 -10.91 -1.77 14.24
CA ALA A 63 -11.83 -2.75 13.65
C ALA A 63 -11.98 -2.58 12.13
N THR A 64 -12.05 -1.35 11.62
CA THR A 64 -12.24 -1.10 10.17
C THR A 64 -11.07 -1.53 9.28
N LEU A 65 -9.91 -1.79 9.88
CA LEU A 65 -8.68 -2.21 9.20
C LEU A 65 -8.46 -3.73 9.28
N MET A 66 -9.27 -4.43 10.08
CA MET A 66 -9.18 -5.86 10.32
C MET A 66 -10.15 -6.66 9.46
N CYS A 67 -9.88 -7.96 9.28
CA CYS A 67 -10.90 -8.89 8.80
C CYS A 67 -11.96 -9.08 9.88
N ARG A 68 -13.16 -9.51 9.47
CA ARG A 68 -14.34 -9.57 10.35
C ARG A 68 -14.05 -10.31 11.65
N GLU A 69 -13.39 -11.46 11.55
CA GLU A 69 -13.11 -12.35 12.68
C GLU A 69 -12.19 -11.67 13.73
N GLU A 70 -11.24 -10.85 13.30
CA GLU A 70 -10.33 -10.12 14.20
C GLU A 70 -10.95 -8.81 14.70
N ALA A 71 -11.93 -8.27 13.98
CA ALA A 71 -12.59 -7.01 14.29
C ALA A 71 -13.60 -7.12 15.45
N GLU A 72 -14.23 -8.29 15.65
CA GLU A 72 -15.31 -8.45 16.64
C GLU A 72 -14.97 -7.94 18.05
N PRO A 73 -13.82 -8.27 18.66
CA PRO A 73 -13.49 -7.79 20.00
C PRO A 73 -13.40 -6.26 20.10
N TYR A 74 -12.98 -5.60 19.01
CA TYR A 74 -12.87 -4.15 18.95
C TYR A 74 -14.20 -3.47 18.67
N LEU A 75 -15.10 -4.12 17.93
CA LEU A 75 -16.47 -3.65 17.72
C LEU A 75 -17.26 -3.70 19.03
N ASP A 76 -17.07 -4.76 19.83
CA ASP A 76 -17.68 -4.86 21.16
C ASP A 76 -17.18 -3.74 22.08
N ALA A 77 -15.87 -3.47 22.08
CA ALA A 77 -15.29 -2.36 22.84
C ALA A 77 -15.77 -0.98 22.35
N ALA A 78 -16.00 -0.81 21.05
CA ALA A 78 -16.54 0.43 20.49
C ALA A 78 -18.00 0.69 20.87
N ALA A 79 -18.75 -0.34 21.25
CA ALA A 79 -20.14 -0.21 21.69
C ALA A 79 -20.29 0.37 23.11
N ASP A 80 -19.19 0.49 23.87
CA ASP A 80 -19.13 1.16 25.17
C ASP A 80 -18.41 2.52 25.05
N PRO A 81 -19.14 3.62 24.75
CA PRO A 81 -18.57 4.91 24.39
C PRO A 81 -17.93 5.68 25.55
N GLY A 82 -17.79 5.09 26.74
CA GLY A 82 -17.22 5.73 27.93
C GLY A 82 -15.68 5.67 28.04
N GLY A 83 -15.01 4.93 27.16
CA GLY A 83 -13.56 4.72 27.23
C GLY A 83 -12.73 5.93 26.76
N GLU A 84 -11.75 6.33 27.56
CA GLU A 84 -10.77 7.37 27.16
C GLU A 84 -9.77 6.81 26.14
N LEU A 85 -9.48 7.59 25.10
CA LEU A 85 -8.51 7.22 24.07
C LEU A 85 -7.10 7.13 24.66
N ALA A 86 -6.43 6.00 24.42
CA ALA A 86 -5.15 5.69 25.05
C ALA A 86 -4.02 6.69 24.70
N ASN A 87 -4.05 7.29 23.49
CA ASN A 87 -3.02 8.19 22.98
C ASN A 87 -1.58 7.71 23.28
N ALA A 88 -1.33 6.42 23.05
CA ALA A 88 -0.07 5.78 23.36
C ALA A 88 1.01 6.14 22.33
N PRO A 89 2.30 6.17 22.70
CA PRO A 89 3.38 6.40 21.75
C PRO A 89 3.36 5.38 20.61
N LYS A 90 3.46 5.86 19.36
CA LYS A 90 3.51 4.98 18.19
C LYS A 90 4.76 4.10 18.23
N PRO A 91 4.63 2.77 18.08
CA PRO A 91 5.78 1.89 18.03
C PRO A 91 6.62 2.20 16.80
N LYS A 92 7.95 2.18 16.96
CA LYS A 92 8.90 2.40 15.87
C LYS A 92 9.37 1.07 15.31
N PHE A 93 9.06 0.80 14.05
CA PHE A 93 9.46 -0.40 13.33
C PHE A 93 9.83 -0.10 11.89
N ARG A 94 10.57 -1.02 11.27
CA ARG A 94 10.80 -1.08 9.82
C ARG A 94 9.92 -2.17 9.24
N ILE A 95 9.31 -1.91 8.09
CA ILE A 95 8.57 -2.92 7.33
C ILE A 95 9.55 -3.55 6.33
N GLY A 96 9.76 -4.84 6.45
CA GLY A 96 10.53 -5.64 5.50
C GLY A 96 9.77 -5.89 4.20
N ASP A 97 10.16 -6.97 3.53
CA ASP A 97 9.49 -7.38 2.29
C ASP A 97 8.05 -7.83 2.56
N VAL A 98 7.19 -7.51 1.60
CA VAL A 98 5.80 -7.96 1.57
C VAL A 98 5.71 -9.08 0.55
N VAL A 99 5.24 -10.24 1.00
CA VAL A 99 5.04 -11.42 0.17
C VAL A 99 3.54 -11.56 -0.08
N VAL A 100 3.13 -11.65 -1.35
CA VAL A 100 1.71 -11.73 -1.75
C VAL A 100 1.47 -13.05 -2.48
N HIS A 101 0.49 -13.82 -2.00
CA HIS A 101 0.02 -15.07 -2.59
C HIS A 101 -1.49 -14.98 -2.85
N GLY A 102 -1.86 -14.59 -4.07
CA GLY A 102 -3.26 -14.38 -4.43
C GLY A 102 -3.91 -13.30 -3.56
N ASP A 103 -4.90 -13.71 -2.76
CA ASP A 103 -5.62 -12.84 -1.81
C ASP A 103 -5.07 -12.90 -0.38
N ALA A 104 -3.95 -13.57 -0.16
CA ALA A 104 -3.23 -13.59 1.11
C ALA A 104 -1.89 -12.87 0.99
N ALA A 105 -1.42 -12.26 2.08
CA ALA A 105 -0.09 -11.68 2.12
C ALA A 105 0.52 -11.73 3.53
N SER A 106 1.83 -11.60 3.61
CA SER A 106 2.56 -11.41 4.86
C SER A 106 3.57 -10.28 4.75
N ALA A 107 3.90 -9.68 5.90
CA ALA A 107 4.96 -8.70 6.02
C ALA A 107 5.69 -8.88 7.35
N THR A 108 7.01 -8.80 7.31
CA THR A 108 7.84 -8.84 8.53
C THR A 108 8.07 -7.42 9.02
N LEU A 109 7.78 -7.17 10.29
CA LEU A 109 8.13 -5.96 11.01
C LEU A 109 9.40 -6.22 11.82
N THR A 110 10.30 -5.23 11.87
CA THR A 110 11.47 -5.23 12.75
C THR A 110 11.42 -4.01 13.66
N PHE A 111 11.28 -4.23 14.96
CA PHE A 111 11.21 -3.19 15.99
C PHE A 111 12.61 -2.70 16.39
N GLN A 112 12.70 -1.60 17.15
CA GLN A 112 13.99 -0.97 17.50
C GLN A 112 14.91 -1.86 18.34
N ASP A 113 14.35 -2.79 19.10
CA ASP A 113 15.07 -3.79 19.90
C ASP A 113 15.47 -5.03 19.08
N ASN A 114 15.36 -4.95 17.75
CA ASN A 114 15.57 -6.03 16.79
C ASN A 114 14.60 -7.21 16.94
N GLN A 115 13.52 -7.08 17.72
CA GLN A 115 12.45 -8.06 17.69
C GLN A 115 11.76 -8.03 16.33
N THR A 116 11.41 -9.21 15.82
CA THR A 116 10.67 -9.34 14.57
C THR A 116 9.29 -9.92 14.81
N GLN A 117 8.32 -9.42 14.06
CA GLN A 117 6.95 -9.93 14.08
C GLN A 117 6.43 -10.04 12.65
N THR A 118 5.76 -11.14 12.34
CA THR A 118 5.10 -11.31 11.04
C THR A 118 3.63 -10.95 11.18
N MET A 119 3.16 -10.03 10.32
CA MET A 119 1.74 -9.73 10.14
C MET A 119 1.22 -10.44 8.91
N TYR A 120 -0.07 -10.80 8.95
CA TYR A 120 -0.78 -11.47 7.86
C TYR A 120 -1.96 -10.62 7.42
N PHE A 121 -2.26 -10.69 6.12
CA PHE A 121 -3.26 -9.87 5.48
C PHE A 121 -4.12 -10.70 4.55
N ARG A 122 -5.40 -10.35 4.46
CA ARG A 122 -6.34 -10.92 3.48
C ARG A 122 -6.97 -9.81 2.64
N LYS A 123 -7.07 -10.06 1.35
CA LYS A 123 -7.80 -9.22 0.40
C LYS A 123 -9.26 -9.68 0.34
N ASN A 124 -10.16 -8.79 0.73
CA ASN A 124 -11.60 -9.03 0.67
C ASN A 124 -12.22 -7.94 -0.20
N ALA A 125 -12.93 -8.33 -1.27
CA ALA A 125 -13.54 -7.40 -2.23
C ALA A 125 -12.58 -6.31 -2.75
N GLY A 126 -11.31 -6.68 -3.01
CA GLY A 126 -10.29 -5.77 -3.51
C GLY A 126 -9.60 -4.88 -2.47
N LYS A 127 -10.03 -4.94 -1.20
CA LYS A 127 -9.42 -4.21 -0.07
C LYS A 127 -8.60 -5.14 0.82
N TRP A 128 -7.37 -4.77 1.13
CA TRP A 128 -6.53 -5.48 2.10
C TRP A 128 -6.95 -5.16 3.54
N THR A 129 -6.87 -6.18 4.40
CA THR A 129 -7.19 -6.10 5.83
C THR A 129 -6.18 -6.89 6.66
N VAL A 130 -5.95 -6.50 7.90
CA VAL A 130 -5.15 -7.25 8.88
C VAL A 130 -5.93 -8.50 9.27
N CYS A 131 -5.35 -9.69 9.04
CA CYS A 131 -6.05 -10.95 9.24
C CYS A 131 -5.08 -12.08 9.60
N ALA A 132 -4.95 -12.40 10.89
CA ALA A 132 -4.07 -13.48 11.35
C ALA A 132 -4.38 -14.85 10.70
N PRO A 133 -5.65 -15.24 10.50
CA PRO A 133 -6.00 -16.49 9.81
C PRO A 133 -5.56 -16.57 8.33
N ALA A 134 -5.08 -15.47 7.72
CA ALA A 134 -4.50 -15.53 6.38
C ALA A 134 -3.15 -16.28 6.35
N LYS A 135 -2.53 -16.52 7.51
CA LYS A 135 -1.33 -17.35 7.64
C LYS A 135 -1.47 -18.73 6.99
N ASP A 136 -2.65 -19.34 7.08
CA ASP A 136 -2.87 -20.70 6.54
C ASP A 136 -2.90 -20.74 5.01
N GLN A 137 -2.86 -19.58 4.34
CA GLN A 137 -2.88 -19.39 2.89
C GLN A 137 -1.53 -18.90 2.34
N MET A 138 -0.56 -18.69 3.22
CA MET A 138 0.82 -18.30 2.90
C MET A 138 1.70 -19.54 2.75
#